data_AF-Q1MZI0-F1
#
_entry.id   AF-Q1MZI0-F1
#
_cell.length_a   1.000
_cell.length_b   1.000
_cell.length_c   1.000
_cell.angle_alpha   90.00
_cell.angle_beta   90.00
_cell.angle_gamma   90.00
#
_symmetry.space_group_name_H-M   'P 1'
#
loop_
_entity.id
_entity.type
_entity.pdbx_description
1 polymer ?
#
loop_
_entity_poly.entity_id
_entity_poly.type
_entity_poly.pdbx_seq_one_letter_code
_entity_poly.pdbx_strand_id
1 'polypeptide(L)' 'MYKDGYKLRGGSCEQDIVKRLRNEIDKLESQLERLQIEDTPHKFSLMKTYKTMIASRQELLQQMQNF' A
#
# COMPACT_ATOMS: atom_id res chain seq x y z
N MET A 1 22.16 14.81 -13.33
CA MET A 1 22.64 14.45 -11.98
C MET A 1 21.42 14.20 -11.09
N TYR A 2 20.97 12.94 -10.98
CA TYR A 2 19.96 12.58 -9.98
C TYR A 2 20.70 12.32 -8.66
N LYS A 3 20.81 13.36 -7.85
CA LYS A 3 21.19 13.23 -6.45
C LYS A 3 19.90 12.95 -5.67
N ASP A 4 19.76 11.75 -5.15
CA ASP A 4 19.16 11.62 -3.82
C ASP A 4 19.83 10.46 -3.10
N GLY A 5 20.53 10.82 -2.03
CA GLY A 5 21.47 9.97 -1.35
C GLY A 5 20.75 8.95 -0.49
N TYR A 6 21.12 7.70 -0.67
CA TYR A 6 20.87 6.60 0.24
C TYR A 6 21.54 6.87 1.60
N LYS A 7 20.99 7.80 2.38
CA LYS A 7 21.45 8.07 3.74
C LYS A 7 20.76 7.09 4.68
N LEU A 8 21.43 5.95 4.85
CA LEU A 8 21.18 4.96 5.88
C LEU A 8 21.14 5.66 7.26
N ARG A 9 19.93 5.76 7.85
CA ARG A 9 19.76 5.96 9.29
C ARG A 9 18.73 4.93 9.74
N GLY A 10 19.20 3.84 10.33
CA GLY A 10 18.47 2.59 10.63
C GLY A 10 17.37 2.69 11.71
N GLY A 11 16.64 3.80 11.77
CA GLY A 11 15.41 3.96 12.53
C GLY A 11 14.38 4.83 11.82
N SER A 12 14.80 5.66 10.85
CA SER A 12 13.90 6.38 9.95
C SER A 12 13.43 5.52 8.79
N CYS A 13 14.27 4.60 8.30
CA CYS A 13 13.93 3.75 7.15
C CYS A 13 12.67 2.90 7.40
N GLU A 14 12.57 2.25 8.56
CA GLU A 14 11.40 1.43 8.89
C GLU A 14 10.14 2.27 9.07
N GLN A 15 10.25 3.42 9.75
CA GLN A 15 9.12 4.35 9.89
C GLN A 15 8.69 4.93 8.53
N ASP A 16 9.63 5.20 7.64
CA ASP A 16 9.38 5.64 6.26
C ASP A 16 8.71 4.53 5.44
N ILE A 17 9.14 3.28 5.59
CA ILE A 17 8.51 2.12 4.92
C ILE A 17 7.09 1.92 5.45
N VAL A 18 6.88 1.93 6.77
CA VAL A 18 5.56 1.88 7.42
C VAL A 18 4.65 3.00 6.92
N LYS A 19 5.16 4.24 6.84
CA LYS A 19 4.41 5.39 6.32
C LYS A 19 4.04 5.21 4.84
N ARG A 20 4.96 4.71 4.01
CA ARG A 20 4.69 4.41 2.60
C ARG A 20 3.64 3.32 2.44
N LEU A 21 3.74 2.23 3.21
CA LEU A 21 2.78 1.13 3.18
C LEU A 21 1.37 1.60 3.56
N ARG A 22 1.25 2.41 4.62
CA ARG A 22 -0.04 3.02 5.02
C ARG A 22 -0.61 3.91 3.90
N ASN A 23 0.21 4.76 3.29
CA ASN A 23 -0.21 5.59 2.18
C ASN A 23 -0.63 4.78 0.94
N GLU A 24 0.02 3.64 0.68
CA GLU A 24 -0.37 2.75 -0.41
C GLU A 24 -1.69 2.04 -0.13
N ILE A 25 -1.92 1.58 1.10
CA ILE A 25 -3.19 0.98 1.53
C ILE A 25 -4.34 1.99 1.35
N ASP A 26 -4.20 3.20 1.87
CA ASP A 26 -5.21 4.26 1.78
C ASP A 26 -5.60 4.59 0.33
N LYS A 27 -4.59 4.66 -0.56
CA LYS A 27 -4.82 4.86 -2.01
C LYS A 27 -5.59 3.70 -2.64
N LEU A 28 -5.23 2.46 -2.30
CA LEU A 28 -5.89 1.27 -2.83
C LEU A 28 -7.32 1.14 -2.31
N GLU A 29 -7.55 1.46 -1.04
CA GLU A 29 -8.89 1.50 -0.43
C GLU A 29 -9.76 2.57 -1.08
N SER A 30 -9.25 3.78 -1.26
CA SER A 30 -9.93 4.87 -1.97
C SER A 30 -10.27 4.50 -3.42
N GLN A 31 -9.37 3.80 -4.12
CA GLN A 31 -9.62 3.32 -5.48
C GLN A 31 -10.68 2.21 -5.50
N LEU A 32 -10.61 1.28 -4.54
CA LEU A 32 -11.57 0.19 -4.39
C LEU A 32 -12.98 0.71 -4.07
N GLU A 33 -13.11 1.71 -3.21
CA GLU A 33 -14.39 2.35 -2.88
C GLU A 33 -15.03 2.98 -4.13
N ARG A 34 -14.26 3.77 -4.88
CA ARG A 34 -14.73 4.35 -6.16
C ARG A 34 -15.15 3.29 -7.16
N LEU A 35 -14.39 2.19 -7.20
CA LEU A 35 -14.65 1.07 -8.09
C LEU A 35 -15.93 0.30 -7.72
N GLN A 36 -16.31 0.25 -6.44
CA GLN A 36 -17.54 -0.37 -5.95
C GLN A 36 -18.80 0.43 -6.30
N ILE A 37 -18.69 1.75 -6.45
CA ILE A 37 -19.82 2.63 -6.78
C ILE A 37 -20.29 2.40 -8.24
N GLU A 38 -19.41 1.90 -9.11
CA GLU A 38 -19.70 1.70 -10.52
C GLU A 38 -20.00 0.23 -10.83
N ASP A 39 -21.28 -0.09 -11.07
CA ASP A 39 -21.79 -1.45 -11.31
C ASP A 39 -21.38 -1.99 -12.70
N THR A 40 -20.17 -2.53 -12.84
CA THR A 40 -19.66 -3.12 -14.11
C THR A 40 -18.91 -4.44 -13.89
N PRO A 41 -19.23 -5.52 -14.62
CA PRO A 41 -18.64 -6.86 -14.41
C PRO A 41 -17.12 -6.93 -14.60
N HIS A 42 -16.54 -6.10 -15.49
CA HIS A 42 -15.09 -6.02 -15.69
C HIS A 42 -14.33 -5.54 -14.45
N LYS A 43 -15.00 -4.79 -13.57
CA LYS A 43 -14.40 -4.25 -12.34
C LYS A 43 -14.28 -5.31 -11.24
N PHE A 44 -15.00 -6.42 -11.32
CA PHE A 44 -14.91 -7.50 -10.33
C PHE A 44 -13.49 -8.07 -10.22
N SER A 45 -12.84 -8.31 -11.37
CA SER A 45 -11.45 -8.80 -11.39
C SER A 45 -10.49 -7.77 -10.78
N LEU A 46 -10.66 -6.49 -11.13
CA LEU A 46 -9.84 -5.40 -10.60
C LEU A 46 -10.06 -5.18 -9.09
N MET A 47 -11.31 -5.27 -8.61
CA MET A 47 -11.65 -5.24 -7.19
C MET A 47 -10.97 -6.37 -6.43
N LYS A 48 -10.96 -7.59 -7.00
CA LYS A 48 -10.26 -8.74 -6.41
C LYS A 48 -8.76 -8.48 -6.32
N THR A 49 -8.15 -7.94 -7.39
CA THR A 49 -6.73 -7.55 -7.38
C THR A 49 -6.43 -6.51 -6.30
N TYR A 50 -7.24 -5.45 -6.19
CA TYR A 50 -7.04 -4.43 -5.16
C TYR A 50 -7.15 -4.99 -3.75
N LYS A 51 -8.13 -5.85 -3.48
CA LYS A 51 -8.25 -6.54 -2.19
C LYS A 51 -7.00 -7.36 -1.87
N THR A 52 -6.47 -8.11 -2.83
CA THR A 52 -5.22 -8.87 -2.64
C THR A 52 -4.01 -7.95 -2.39
N MET A 53 -3.92 -6.82 -3.11
CA MET A 53 -2.83 -5.85 -2.93
C MET A 53 -2.88 -5.15 -1.56
N ILE A 54 -4.08 -4.87 -1.05
CA ILE A 54 -4.30 -4.32 0.29
C ILE A 54 -3.88 -5.35 1.35
N ALA A 55 -4.37 -6.59 1.25
CA ALA A 55 -4.04 -7.66 2.18
C ALA A 55 -2.52 -7.88 2.28
N SER A 56 -1.82 -8.00 1.15
CA SER A 56 -0.36 -8.16 1.13
C SER A 56 0.39 -7.01 1.82
N ARG A 57 -0.09 -5.77 1.69
CA ARG A 57 0.52 -4.60 2.36
C ARG A 57 0.21 -4.55 3.85
N GLN A 58 -0.99 -4.97 4.24
CA GLN A 58 -1.37 -5.11 5.65
C GLN A 58 -0.54 -6.18 6.34
N GLU A 59 -0.32 -7.33 5.69
CA GLU A 59 0.55 -8.39 6.18
C GLU A 59 1.99 -7.90 6.36
N LEU A 60 2.54 -7.19 5.36
CA LEU A 60 3.88 -6.61 5.46
C LEU A 60 3.96 -5.55 6.58
N LEU A 61 2.94 -4.71 6.71
CA LEU A 61 2.85 -3.70 7.77
C LEU A 61 2.83 -4.37 9.15
N GLN A 62 2.07 -5.45 9.31
CA GLN A 62 2.00 -6.22 10.55
C GLN A 62 3.34 -6.87 10.89
N GLN A 63 4.03 -7.45 9.90
CA GLN A 63 5.37 -8.00 10.10
C GLN A 63 6.36 -6.92 10.57
N MET A 64 6.27 -5.71 10.00
CA MET A 64 7.12 -4.58 10.39
C MET A 64 6.81 -3.97 11.76
N GLN A 65 5.58 -4.09 12.24
CA GLN A 65 5.18 -3.60 13.57
C GLN A 65 5.43 -4.62 14.69
N ASN A 66 5.66 -5.89 14.33
CA ASN A 66 5.95 -6.98 15.26
C ASN A 66 7.45 -7.20 15.50
N PHE A 67 8.33 -6.34 14.97
CA PHE A 67 9.77 -6.26 15.26
C PHE A 67 10.06 -5.25 16.36
#